data_AF-A0A9D7T047-F1
#
_entry.id   AF-A0A9D7T047-F1
#
_cell.length_a   1.000
_cell.length_b   1.000
_cell.length_c   1.000
_cell.angle_alpha   90.00
_cell.angle_beta   90.00
_cell.angle_gamma   90.00
#
_symmetry.space_group_name_H-M   'P 1'
#
loop_
_entity.id
_entity.type
_entity.pdbx_description
1 polymer ?
#
loop_
_entity_poly.entity_id
_entity_poly.type
_entity_poly.pdbx_seq_one_letter_code
_entity_poly.pdbx_strand_id
1 'polypeptide(L)'
;MKKLILFLFCLPSAISFSQKTSIWKGNSPGHPTDWHWAANWSTNALPDEFTDVIIPLDNGASINYPHIYKNDVEVNSLFMSLGANLVLDRHEIHILDLHKSYFLNDQIKHKVRLKGIEEFISDQPLNASR
;
A
#
# COMPACT_ATOMS: atom_id res chain seq x y z
N MET A 1 4.45 61.42 10.21
CA MET A 1 3.59 60.52 9.43
C MET A 1 4.13 59.10 9.58
N LYS A 2 3.48 58.26 10.39
CA LYS A 2 3.91 56.88 10.66
C LYS A 2 3.65 56.03 9.42
N LYS A 3 4.70 55.50 8.79
CA LYS A 3 4.60 54.55 7.68
C LYS A 3 4.11 53.22 8.24
N LEU A 4 2.82 52.91 8.03
CA LEU A 4 2.27 51.59 8.30
C LEU A 4 2.74 50.68 7.15
N ILE A 5 3.87 50.00 7.35
CA ILE A 5 4.32 48.94 6.45
C ILE A 5 3.44 47.73 6.73
N LEU A 6 2.47 47.48 5.86
CA LEU A 6 1.67 46.27 5.85
C LEU A 6 2.56 45.14 5.32
N PHE A 7 3.25 44.43 6.22
CA PHE A 7 3.97 43.20 5.88
C PHE A 7 2.89 42.13 5.60
N LEU A 8 2.47 42.02 4.34
CA LEU A 8 1.58 40.97 3.90
C LEU A 8 2.37 39.66 4.03
N PHE A 9 2.16 38.99 5.15
CA PHE A 9 2.73 37.69 5.49
C PHE A 9 2.15 36.67 4.51
N CYS A 10 2.82 36.48 3.38
CA CYS A 10 2.56 35.38 2.46
C CYS A 10 3.01 34.11 3.16
N LEU A 11 2.13 33.55 4.00
CA LEU A 11 2.28 32.20 4.54
C LEU A 11 2.45 31.27 3.33
N PRO A 12 3.58 30.57 3.16
CA PRO A 12 3.59 29.44 2.26
C PRO A 12 2.53 28.48 2.80
N SER A 13 1.46 28.29 2.05
CA SER A 13 0.48 27.24 2.33
C SER A 13 1.21 25.92 2.17
N ALA A 14 1.78 25.42 3.26
CA ALA A 14 2.28 24.07 3.33
C ALA A 14 1.09 23.16 3.00
N ILE A 15 1.15 22.51 1.84
CA ILE A 15 0.17 21.52 1.44
C ILE A 15 0.45 20.31 2.34
N SER A 16 -0.26 20.23 3.46
CA SER A 16 -0.20 19.08 4.34
C SER A 16 -0.93 17.93 3.66
N PHE A 17 -0.17 17.01 3.05
CA PHE A 17 -0.73 15.72 2.65
C PHE A 17 -0.98 14.92 3.92
N SER A 18 -2.25 14.74 4.28
CA SER A 18 -2.60 13.80 5.34
C SER A 18 -2.45 12.39 4.78
N GLN A 19 -1.45 11.66 5.27
CA GLN A 19 -1.36 10.21 5.04
C GLN A 19 -2.66 9.56 5.51
N LYS A 20 -3.21 8.67 4.68
CA LYS A 20 -4.46 7.95 4.97
C LYS A 20 -4.16 6.48 5.14
N THR A 21 -4.78 5.84 6.11
CA THR A 21 -4.72 4.38 6.24
C THR A 21 -5.96 3.76 5.62
N SER A 22 -5.77 2.80 4.72
CA SER A 22 -6.84 2.02 4.09
C SER A 22 -6.66 0.54 4.36
N ILE A 23 -7.70 -0.10 4.89
CA ILE A 23 -7.70 -1.51 5.27
C ILE A 23 -8.48 -2.30 4.23
N TRP A 24 -7.87 -3.37 3.73
CA TRP A 24 -8.55 -4.32 2.86
C TRP A 24 -9.66 -5.05 3.61
N LYS A 25 -10.89 -4.99 3.08
CA LYS A 25 -12.06 -5.73 3.54
C LYS A 25 -12.35 -6.94 2.66
N GLY A 26 -12.15 -6.80 1.35
CA GLY A 26 -12.58 -7.79 0.36
C GLY A 26 -14.08 -8.07 0.39
N ASN A 27 -14.48 -9.21 -0.17
CA ASN A 27 -15.83 -9.78 -0.04
C ASN A 27 -16.99 -8.93 -0.59
N SER A 28 -16.72 -7.89 -1.38
CA SER A 28 -17.77 -7.15 -2.07
C SER A 28 -18.50 -8.06 -3.07
N PRO A 29 -19.85 -8.08 -3.11
CA PRO A 29 -20.61 -8.87 -4.07
C PRO A 29 -20.18 -8.59 -5.53
N GLY A 30 -19.88 -9.65 -6.28
CA GLY A 30 -19.43 -9.55 -7.68
C GLY A 30 -17.95 -9.17 -7.87
N HIS A 31 -17.30 -8.60 -6.86
CA HIS A 31 -15.90 -8.15 -6.92
C HIS A 31 -15.13 -8.48 -5.62
N PRO A 32 -15.11 -9.73 -5.13
CA PRO A 32 -14.64 -10.05 -3.79
C PRO A 32 -13.12 -9.88 -3.59
N THR A 33 -12.34 -9.99 -4.66
CA THR A 33 -10.87 -9.91 -4.67
C THR A 33 -10.33 -8.69 -5.40
N ASP A 34 -11.17 -7.91 -6.08
CA ASP A 34 -10.70 -6.85 -6.98
C ASP A 34 -10.09 -5.67 -6.21
N TRP A 35 -8.78 -5.48 -6.31
CA TRP A 35 -8.07 -4.33 -5.72
C TRP A 35 -8.67 -2.99 -6.15
N HIS A 36 -9.11 -2.90 -7.40
CA HIS A 36 -9.64 -1.66 -7.99
C HIS A 36 -11.12 -1.44 -7.71
N TRP A 37 -11.71 -2.23 -6.81
CA TRP A 37 -13.07 -2.02 -6.36
C TRP A 37 -13.08 -1.23 -5.06
N ALA A 38 -13.48 0.04 -5.12
CA ALA A 38 -13.46 0.96 -3.99
C ALA A 38 -14.18 0.41 -2.74
N ALA A 39 -15.27 -0.37 -2.92
CA ALA A 39 -16.01 -0.91 -1.78
C ALA A 39 -15.24 -2.02 -1.02
N ASN A 40 -14.18 -2.60 -1.59
CA ASN A 40 -13.29 -3.52 -0.87
C ASN A 40 -12.36 -2.81 0.12
N TRP A 41 -12.34 -1.49 0.15
CA TRP A 41 -11.48 -0.69 1.04
C TRP A 41 -12.27 -0.05 2.17
N SER A 42 -11.69 0.04 3.36
CA SER A 42 -12.33 0.67 4.53
C SER A 42 -12.73 2.13 4.30
N THR A 43 -11.98 2.84 3.47
CA THR A 43 -12.22 4.24 3.09
C THR A 43 -13.27 4.41 1.99
N ASN A 44 -13.75 3.31 1.38
CA ASN A 44 -14.57 3.32 0.17
C ASN A 44 -13.94 4.12 -0.99
N ALA A 45 -12.60 4.13 -1.07
CA ALA A 45 -11.80 4.76 -2.12
C ALA A 45 -10.59 3.89 -2.45
N LEU A 46 -10.03 4.05 -3.65
CA LEU A 46 -8.80 3.35 -4.04
C LEU A 46 -7.59 3.93 -3.31
N PRO A 47 -6.69 3.09 -2.77
CA PRO A 47 -5.39 3.53 -2.32
C PRO A 47 -4.58 4.18 -3.44
N ASP A 48 -3.83 5.22 -3.08
CA ASP A 48 -2.93 5.98 -3.93
C ASP A 48 -1.54 6.10 -3.27
N GLU A 49 -0.63 6.84 -3.88
CA GLU A 49 0.74 7.06 -3.42
C GLU A 49 0.85 7.71 -2.02
N PHE A 50 -0.25 8.24 -1.46
CA PHE A 50 -0.31 8.83 -0.13
C PHE A 50 -1.02 7.92 0.89
N THR A 51 -1.37 6.70 0.48
CA THR A 51 -2.16 5.77 1.28
C THR A 51 -1.29 4.66 1.87
N ASP A 52 -1.37 4.48 3.18
CA ASP A 52 -0.85 3.33 3.91
C ASP A 52 -1.86 2.18 3.82
N VAL A 53 -1.46 1.07 3.19
CA VAL A 53 -2.33 -0.08 2.96
C VAL A 53 -2.08 -1.16 4.01
N ILE A 54 -3.17 -1.69 4.56
CA ILE A 54 -3.18 -2.82 5.48
C ILE A 54 -3.98 -3.97 4.86
N ILE A 55 -3.34 -5.12 4.65
CA ILE A 55 -4.02 -6.38 4.33
C ILE A 55 -4.04 -7.24 5.61
N PRO A 56 -5.20 -7.35 6.29
CA PRO A 56 -5.31 -8.08 7.54
C PRO A 56 -5.35 -9.59 7.31
N LEU A 57 -5.10 -10.36 8.36
CA LEU A 57 -5.39 -11.79 8.41
C LEU A 57 -6.91 -12.00 8.48
N ASP A 58 -7.36 -13.13 7.93
CA ASP A 58 -8.72 -13.61 8.12
C ASP A 58 -9.02 -13.87 9.61
N ASN A 59 -9.76 -12.97 10.25
CA ASN A 59 -10.20 -13.09 11.64
C ASN A 59 -11.46 -13.99 11.80
N GLY A 60 -11.63 -14.98 10.93
CA GLY A 60 -12.74 -15.94 10.96
C GLY A 60 -13.91 -15.64 10.03
N ALA A 61 -13.72 -14.76 9.04
CA ALA A 61 -14.75 -14.34 8.08
C ALA A 61 -14.52 -14.83 6.64
N SER A 62 -13.51 -15.68 6.37
CA SER A 62 -13.10 -16.05 5.01
C SER A 62 -12.88 -14.81 4.15
N ILE A 63 -11.84 -14.04 4.49
CA ILE A 63 -11.43 -12.89 3.69
C ILE A 63 -10.96 -13.35 2.31
N ASN A 64 -11.57 -12.81 1.26
CA ASN A 64 -11.01 -12.92 -0.09
C ASN A 64 -9.87 -11.92 -0.22
N TYR A 65 -8.65 -12.44 -0.37
CA TYR A 65 -7.44 -11.63 -0.48
C TYR A 65 -7.40 -10.83 -1.80
N PRO A 66 -6.72 -9.68 -1.80
CA PRO A 66 -6.64 -8.82 -2.96
C PRO A 66 -5.95 -9.49 -4.16
N HIS A 67 -6.44 -9.14 -5.36
CA HIS A 67 -5.90 -9.51 -6.65
C HIS A 67 -5.75 -8.27 -7.54
N ILE A 68 -4.53 -8.01 -7.99
CA ILE A 68 -4.19 -6.96 -8.95
C ILE A 68 -4.03 -7.60 -10.33
N TYR A 69 -5.06 -7.46 -11.16
CA TYR A 69 -5.14 -8.06 -12.50
C TYR A 69 -5.27 -7.02 -13.64
N LYS A 70 -5.35 -5.73 -13.30
CA LYS A 70 -5.39 -4.60 -14.24
C LYS A 70 -4.65 -3.42 -13.61
N ASN A 71 -3.91 -2.67 -14.41
CA ASN A 71 -3.14 -1.48 -14.01
C ASN A 71 -2.08 -1.75 -12.94
N ASP A 72 -0.98 -1.02 -13.01
CA ASP A 72 -0.02 -0.97 -11.90
C ASP A 72 -0.60 -0.10 -10.78
N VAL A 73 -0.20 -0.40 -9.54
CA VAL A 73 -0.68 0.29 -8.34
C VAL A 73 0.49 0.97 -7.65
N GLU A 74 0.27 2.17 -7.10
CA GLU A 74 1.25 2.87 -6.28
C GLU A 74 0.63 3.17 -4.91
N VAL A 75 1.37 2.88 -3.84
CA VAL A 75 0.96 3.11 -2.44
C VAL A 75 2.10 3.69 -1.64
N ASN A 76 1.78 4.40 -0.54
CA ASN A 76 2.80 4.91 0.36
C ASN A 76 3.51 3.75 1.07
N SER A 77 2.75 2.89 1.76
CA SER A 77 3.29 1.71 2.44
C SER A 77 2.33 0.53 2.31
N LEU A 78 2.87 -0.69 2.45
CA LEU A 78 2.07 -1.91 2.47
C LEU A 78 2.46 -2.76 3.70
N PHE A 79 1.47 -3.00 4.55
CA PHE A 79 1.55 -3.94 5.66
C PHE A 79 0.67 -5.16 5.36
N MET A 80 1.26 -6.35 5.42
CA MET A 80 0.52 -7.61 5.33
C MET A 80 0.66 -8.40 6.62
N SER A 81 -0.47 -8.79 7.21
CA SER A 81 -0.48 -9.67 8.38
C SER A 81 0.05 -11.06 8.03
N LEU A 82 0.60 -11.77 9.02
CA LEU A 82 1.08 -13.15 8.83
C LEU A 82 -0.05 -14.04 8.33
N GLY A 83 0.15 -14.73 7.20
CA GLY A 83 -0.88 -15.57 6.57
C GLY A 83 -1.81 -14.83 5.61
N ALA A 84 -1.68 -13.50 5.47
CA ALA A 84 -2.32 -12.75 4.41
C ALA A 84 -1.72 -13.07 3.04
N ASN A 85 -2.48 -12.80 1.98
CA ASN A 85 -2.03 -13.00 0.60
C ASN A 85 -2.34 -11.75 -0.26
N LEU A 86 -1.56 -11.57 -1.33
CA LEU A 86 -1.77 -10.59 -2.38
C LEU A 86 -1.39 -11.25 -3.70
N VAL A 87 -2.35 -11.39 -4.61
CA VAL A 87 -2.12 -11.96 -5.93
C VAL A 87 -1.86 -10.85 -6.92
N LEU A 88 -0.80 -11.00 -7.70
CA LEU A 88 -0.43 -10.09 -8.77
C LEU A 88 -0.39 -10.91 -10.07
N ASP A 89 -1.10 -10.47 -11.11
CA ASP A 89 -0.92 -11.04 -12.45
C ASP A 89 0.32 -10.40 -13.12
N ARG A 90 0.20 -9.92 -14.37
CA ARG A 90 1.27 -9.22 -15.09
C ARG A 90 1.38 -7.73 -14.72
N HIS A 91 1.09 -7.40 -13.47
CA HIS A 91 1.07 -6.03 -12.95
C HIS A 91 1.96 -5.90 -11.72
N GLU A 92 2.39 -4.68 -11.45
CA GLU A 92 3.29 -4.37 -10.35
C GLU A 92 2.59 -3.52 -9.29
N ILE A 93 3.08 -3.64 -8.05
CA ILE A 93 2.79 -2.69 -6.98
C ILE A 93 4.07 -1.94 -6.63
N HIS A 94 3.97 -0.61 -6.68
CA HIS A 94 5.02 0.33 -6.32
C HIS A 94 4.80 0.81 -4.89
N ILE A 95 5.85 0.70 -4.07
CA ILE A 95 5.82 1.10 -2.66
C ILE A 95 6.86 2.19 -2.46
N LEU A 96 6.45 3.30 -1.87
CA LEU A 96 7.28 4.51 -1.72
C LEU A 96 8.05 4.56 -0.39
N ASP A 97 7.39 4.29 0.73
CA ASP A 97 7.98 4.29 2.07
C ASP A 97 8.32 2.87 2.51
N LEU A 98 9.59 2.53 2.30
CA LEU A 98 10.12 1.20 2.59
C LEU A 98 10.38 0.99 4.08
N HIS A 99 10.55 2.05 4.86
CA HIS A 99 10.73 1.93 6.31
C HIS A 99 9.44 1.51 7.03
N LYS A 100 8.29 1.76 6.41
CA LYS A 100 6.96 1.40 6.93
C LYS A 100 6.36 0.15 6.30
N SER A 101 7.04 -0.44 5.33
CA SER A 101 6.52 -1.59 4.59
C SER A 101 6.99 -2.89 5.22
N TYR A 102 6.05 -3.80 5.49
CA TYR A 102 6.31 -5.07 6.16
C TYR A 102 5.54 -6.20 5.48
N PHE A 103 6.27 -7.24 5.12
CA PHE A 103 5.72 -8.45 4.53
C PHE A 103 5.92 -9.62 5.49
N LEU A 104 4.83 -10.19 5.97
CA LEU A 104 4.85 -11.39 6.80
C LEU A 104 4.35 -12.58 5.98
N ASN A 105 5.04 -12.90 4.88
CA ASN A 105 5.03 -14.20 4.17
C ASN A 105 5.83 -14.09 2.86
N ASP A 106 6.60 -15.14 2.51
CA ASP A 106 7.42 -15.23 1.29
C ASP A 106 6.61 -15.48 -0.02
N GLN A 107 5.30 -15.20 -0.05
CA GLN A 107 4.42 -15.62 -1.16
C GLN A 107 3.93 -14.47 -2.04
N ILE A 108 4.70 -13.39 -2.18
CA ILE A 108 4.43 -12.46 -3.27
C ILE A 108 5.00 -13.05 -4.55
N LYS A 109 4.14 -13.73 -5.31
CA LYS A 109 4.59 -14.53 -6.47
C LYS A 109 5.02 -13.70 -7.68
N HIS A 110 4.84 -12.38 -7.70
CA HIS A 110 5.33 -11.54 -8.79
C HIS A 110 5.81 -10.15 -8.31
N LYS A 111 6.82 -9.66 -8.99
CA LYS A 111 7.57 -8.40 -8.88
C LYS A 111 6.88 -7.24 -8.11
N VAL A 112 7.14 -7.17 -6.80
CA VAL A 112 7.01 -5.91 -6.04
C VAL A 112 8.18 -5.02 -6.43
N ARG A 113 7.91 -3.80 -6.91
CA ARG A 113 8.97 -2.81 -7.14
C ARG A 113 9.00 -1.81 -6.01
N LEU A 114 10.04 -1.90 -5.21
CA LEU A 114 10.37 -0.92 -4.18
C LEU A 114 10.96 0.31 -4.88
N LYS A 115 10.24 1.44 -4.92
CA LYS A 115 10.78 2.68 -5.48
C LYS A 115 11.75 3.26 -4.44
N GLY A 116 13.05 3.29 -4.76
CA GLY A 116 14.07 3.93 -3.91
C GLY A 116 15.17 3.03 -3.36
N ILE A 117 15.19 1.74 -3.71
CA ILE A 117 16.34 0.85 -3.47
C ILE A 117 16.66 0.15 -4.80
N GLU A 118 17.86 0.37 -5.33
CA GLU A 118 18.43 -0.51 -6.36
C GLU A 118 18.46 -1.93 -5.76
N GLU A 119 17.66 -2.84 -6.35
CA GLU A 119 17.53 -4.28 -6.08
C GLU A 119 18.35 -4.84 -4.90
N PHE A 120 17.71 -5.02 -3.74
CA PHE A 120 18.16 -6.02 -2.78
C PHE A 120 17.26 -7.25 -2.88
N ILE A 121 17.45 -8.03 -3.94
CA ILE A 121 16.97 -9.42 -3.99
C ILE A 121 18.06 -10.25 -3.33
N SER A 122 17.85 -10.62 -2.07
CA SER A 122 18.68 -11.63 -1.40
C SER A 122 18.27 -13.01 -1.88
N ASP A 123 18.84 -13.44 -3.01
CA ASP A 123 18.94 -14.85 -3.33
C ASP A 123 19.90 -15.52 -2.34
N GLN A 124 19.40 -15.98 -1.20
CA GLN A 124 20.12 -16.96 -0.38
C GLN A 124 19.19 -18.16 -0.16
N PRO A 125 19.53 -19.35 -0.70
CA PRO A 125 18.74 -20.55 -0.46
C PRO A 125 18.84 -20.95 1.01
N LEU A 126 17.71 -21.33 1.61
CA LEU A 126 17.68 -22.12 2.84
C LEU A 126 18.43 -23.44 2.60
N ASN A 127 19.72 -23.47 2.93
CA ASN A 127 20.44 -24.71 3.21
C ASN A 127 20.66 -24.76 4.72
N ALA A 128 19.76 -25.45 5.42
CA ALA A 128 19.85 -26.90 5.68
C ALA A 128 20.75 -27.16 6.88
N SER A 129 20.06 -27.40 7.99
CA SER A 129 20.50 -28.00 9.23
C SER A 129 21.57 -29.08 9.05
N ARG A 130 22.64 -28.97 9.83
CA ARG A 130 23.27 -30.08 10.55
C ARG A 130 23.74 -29.60 11.90
#